data_AF-J2W3E8-F1
#
_entry.id   AF-J2W3E8-F1
#
_cell.length_a   1.000
_cell.length_b   1.000
_cell.length_c   1.000
_cell.angle_alpha   90.00
_cell.angle_beta   90.00
_cell.angle_gamma   90.00
#
_symmetry.space_group_name_H-M   'P 1'
#
loop_
_entity.id
_entity.type
_entity.pdbx_description
1 polymer ?
#
loop_
_entity_poly.entity_id
_entity_poly.type
_entity_poly.pdbx_seq_one_letter_code
_entity_poly.pdbx_strand_id
1 'polypeptide(L)' 'MRAQRVWTVNGGPSIGQLQTRLDDLNKRLSQLESQNPESWKLDELRSSALSLSREIDDIRCAQATAALSELLRK' A
#
# COMPACT_ATOMS: atom_id res chain seq x y z
N MET A 1 -24.79 35.82 -27.43
CA MET A 1 -23.58 34.96 -27.44
C MET A 1 -22.78 35.24 -26.19
N ARG A 2 -22.61 34.26 -25.30
CA ARG A 2 -21.91 34.44 -24.02
C ARG A 2 -20.53 33.80 -24.14
N ALA A 3 -19.50 34.63 -24.31
CA ALA A 3 -18.12 34.15 -24.43
C ALA A 3 -17.67 33.56 -23.08
N GLN A 4 -17.57 32.23 -23.02
CA GLN A 4 -16.93 31.54 -21.91
C GLN A 4 -15.42 31.74 -22.05
N ARG A 5 -14.81 32.40 -21.06
CA ARG A 5 -13.35 32.54 -21.00
C ARG A 5 -12.77 31.17 -20.68
N VAL A 6 -12.27 30.49 -21.70
CA VAL A 6 -11.43 29.29 -21.52
C VAL A 6 -10.12 29.79 -20.94
N TRP A 7 -9.85 29.47 -19.68
CA TRP A 7 -8.53 29.65 -19.08
C TRP A 7 -7.58 28.65 -19.74
N THR A 8 -6.86 29.06 -20.77
CA THR A 8 -5.73 28.29 -21.30
C THR A 8 -4.56 28.50 -20.36
N VAL A 9 -4.32 27.52 -19.49
CA VAL A 9 -3.11 27.45 -18.66
C VAL A 9 -1.94 27.14 -19.62
N ASN A 10 -1.21 28.19 -20.00
CA ASN A 10 -0.13 28.12 -20.98
C ASN A 10 0.92 27.06 -20.60
N GLY A 11 1.23 26.16 -21.55
CA GLY A 11 2.41 25.30 -21.54
C GLY A 11 2.25 23.90 -20.92
N GLY A 12 1.14 23.61 -20.23
CA GLY A 12 0.86 22.29 -19.67
C GLY A 12 0.01 21.42 -20.59
N PRO A 13 0.09 20.07 -20.50
CA PRO A 13 -0.85 19.20 -21.18
C PRO A 13 -2.29 19.57 -20.79
N SER A 14 -3.19 19.60 -21.78
CA SER A 14 -4.59 19.94 -21.53
C SER A 14 -5.22 18.90 -20.59
N ILE A 15 -6.27 19.29 -19.86
CA ILE A 15 -7.02 18.36 -18.98
C ILE A 15 -7.46 17.12 -19.77
N GLY A 16 -7.89 17.28 -21.03
CA GLY A 16 -8.26 16.16 -21.89
C GLY A 16 -7.08 15.22 -22.19
N GLN A 17 -5.89 15.75 -22.45
CA GLN A 17 -4.68 14.94 -22.64
C GLN A 17 -4.29 14.17 -21.38
N LEU A 18 -4.42 14.80 -20.21
CA LEU A 18 -4.18 14.15 -18.93
C LEU A 18 -5.21 13.04 -18.64
N GLN A 19 -6.48 13.29 -18.95
CA GLN A 19 -7.55 12.29 -18.82
C GLN A 19 -7.30 11.08 -19.71
N THR A 20 -6.97 11.28 -20.99
CA THR A 20 -6.63 10.17 -21.90
C THR A 20 -5.43 9.36 -21.39
N ARG A 21 -4.41 10.03 -20.87
CA ARG A 21 -3.22 9.35 -20.32
C ARG A 21 -3.54 8.57 -19.04
N LEU A 22 -4.42 9.10 -18.19
CA LEU A 22 -4.91 8.39 -17.01
C LEU A 22 -5.72 7.14 -17.39
N ASP A 23 -6.58 7.24 -18.40
CA ASP A 23 -7.36 6.10 -18.90
C ASP A 23 -6.48 4.98 -19.45
N ASP A 24 -5.43 5.32 -20.21
CA ASP A 24 -4.46 4.34 -20.70
C ASP A 24 -3.72 3.65 -19.56
N LEU A 25 -3.24 4.43 -18.58
CA LEU A 25 -2.59 3.88 -17.38
C LEU A 25 -3.52 2.95 -16.59
N ASN A 26 -4.78 3.34 -16.40
CA ASN A 26 -5.76 2.52 -15.68
C ASN A 26 -6.04 1.21 -16.42
N LYS A 27 -6.21 1.22 -17.75
CA LYS A 27 -6.38 -0.01 -18.54
C LYS A 27 -5.19 -0.96 -18.38
N ARG A 28 -3.99 -0.41 -18.42
CA ARG A 28 -2.75 -1.17 -18.30
C ARG A 28 -2.57 -1.72 -16.89
N LEU A 29 -2.99 -0.97 -15.86
CA LEU A 29 -3.04 -1.42 -14.48
C LEU A 29 -4.00 -2.61 -14.33
N SER A 30 -5.24 -2.48 -14.81
CA SER A 30 -6.22 -3.56 -14.76
C SER A 30 -5.77 -4.81 -15.52
N GLN A 31 -5.06 -4.64 -16.65
CA GLN A 31 -4.47 -5.78 -17.37
C GLN A 31 -3.40 -6.48 -16.51
N LEU A 32 -2.51 -5.72 -15.88
CA LEU A 32 -1.47 -6.27 -15.00
C LEU A 32 -2.10 -6.96 -13.76
N GLU A 33 -3.11 -6.35 -13.14
CA GLU A 33 -3.85 -6.94 -12.02
C GLU A 33 -4.56 -8.24 -12.42
N SER A 34 -5.15 -8.29 -13.62
CA SER A 34 -5.79 -9.51 -14.13
C SER A 34 -4.80 -10.65 -14.41
N GLN A 35 -3.54 -10.32 -14.73
CA GLN A 35 -2.47 -11.29 -14.96
C GLN A 35 -1.80 -11.72 -13.65
N ASN A 36 -1.82 -10.87 -12.63
CA ASN A 36 -1.31 -11.16 -11.29
C ASN A 36 -2.40 -11.01 -10.22
N PRO A 37 -3.49 -11.82 -10.30
CA PRO A 37 -4.56 -11.77 -9.32
C PRO A 37 -4.11 -12.27 -7.94
N GLU A 38 -2.91 -12.81 -7.80
CA GLU A 38 -2.34 -13.24 -6.52
C GLU A 38 -1.54 -12.12 -5.82
N SER A 39 -1.32 -10.96 -6.46
CA SER A 39 -0.55 -9.86 -5.86
C SER A 39 -1.13 -9.39 -4.53
N TRP A 40 -2.46 -9.24 -4.45
CA TRP A 40 -3.12 -8.86 -3.20
C TRP A 40 -3.00 -9.95 -2.13
N LYS A 41 -3.01 -11.23 -2.53
CA LYS A 41 -2.79 -12.36 -1.61
C LYS A 41 -1.37 -12.39 -1.08
N LEU A 42 -0.38 -12.00 -1.89
CA LEU A 42 1.00 -11.87 -1.43
C LEU A 42 1.15 -10.76 -0.38
N ASP A 43 0.48 -9.63 -0.55
CA ASP A 43 0.52 -8.55 0.43
C ASP A 43 -0.26 -8.90 1.71
N GLU A 44 -1.38 -9.61 1.59
CA GLU A 44 -2.10 -10.17 2.74
C GLU A 44 -1.26 -11.22 3.49
N LEU A 45 -0.57 -12.10 2.77
CA LEU A 45 0.31 -13.11 3.35
C LEU A 45 1.51 -12.46 4.06
N ARG A 46 2.10 -11.41 3.47
CA ARG A 46 3.17 -10.62 4.11
C ARG A 46 2.68 -9.93 5.38
N SER A 47 1.51 -9.32 5.34
CA SER A 47 0.87 -8.69 6.50
C SER A 47 0.64 -9.72 7.62
N SER A 48 0.13 -10.90 7.27
CA SER A 48 -0.11 -12.00 8.20
C SER A 48 1.19 -12.53 8.81
N ALA A 49 2.23 -12.73 7.99
CA ALA A 49 3.54 -13.17 8.45
C ALA A 49 4.19 -12.14 9.40
N LEU A 50 4.06 -10.85 9.09
CA LEU A 50 4.55 -9.78 9.95
C LEU A 50 3.80 -9.75 11.30
N SER A 51 2.48 -9.93 11.27
CA SER A 51 1.67 -10.01 12.49
C SER A 51 2.09 -11.17 13.37
N LEU A 52 2.28 -12.36 12.78
CA LEU A 52 2.73 -13.55 13.50
C LEU A 52 4.14 -13.37 14.08
N SER A 53 5.04 -12.72 13.34
CA SER A 53 6.40 -12.43 13.83
C SER A 53 6.35 -11.56 15.09
N ARG A 54 5.48 -10.54 15.11
CA ARG A 54 5.33 -9.66 16.28
C ARG A 54 4.80 -10.43 17.50
N GLU A 55 3.80 -11.28 17.30
CA GLU A 55 3.24 -12.10 18.38
C GLU A 55 4.29 -13.04 18.98
N ILE A 56 5.12 -13.66 18.14
CA ILE A 56 6.25 -14.49 18.60
C ILE A 56 7.23 -13.67 19.46
N ASP A 57 7.57 -12.46 19.02
CA ASP A 57 8.49 -11.59 19.73
C ASP A 57 7.91 -11.13 21.08
N ASP A 58 6.62 -10.81 21.13
CA ASP A 58 5.92 -10.46 22.38
C ASP A 58 5.96 -11.61 23.39
N ILE A 59 5.71 -12.85 22.94
CA ILE A 59 5.78 -14.05 23.78
C ILE A 59 7.21 -14.25 24.29
N ARG A 60 8.22 -14.12 23.43
CA ARG A 60 9.63 -14.25 23.82
C ARG A 60 10.03 -13.20 24.84
N CYS A 61 9.62 -11.95 24.65
CA CYS A 61 9.87 -10.86 25.58
C CYS A 61 9.21 -11.13 26.95
N ALA A 62 7.97 -11.62 26.96
CA ALA A 62 7.28 -12.00 28.20
C ALA A 62 8.02 -13.13 28.93
N GLN A 63 8.45 -14.16 28.22
CA GLN A 63 9.22 -15.28 28.78
C GLN A 63 10.57 -14.82 29.37
N ALA A 64 11.32 -13.99 28.64
CA ALA A 64 12.59 -13.44 29.10
C ALA A 64 12.40 -12.57 30.35
N THR A 65 11.35 -11.75 30.39
CA THR A 65 11.01 -10.90 31.53
C THR A 65 10.65 -11.72 32.76
N ALA A 66 9.88 -12.79 32.59
CA ALA A 66 9.54 -13.71 33.68
C ALA A 66 10.78 -14.42 34.23
N ALA A 67 11.65 -14.94 33.36
CA ALA A 67 12.90 -15.59 33.75
C ALA A 67 13.83 -14.64 34.51
N LEU A 68 13.96 -13.39 34.05
CA LEU A 68 14.74 -12.37 34.72
C LEU A 68 14.17 -12.03 36.11
N SER A 69 12.85 -11.90 36.21
CA SER A 69 12.17 -11.60 37.48
C SER A 69 12.41 -12.68 38.53
N GLU A 70 12.37 -13.96 38.15
CA GLU A 70 12.69 -15.06 39.06
C GLU A 70 14.16 -15.08 39.49
N LEU A 71 15.09 -14.70 38.60
CA LEU A 71 16.51 -14.59 38.95
C LEU A 71 16.76 -13.47 39.96
N LEU A 72 16.11 -12.31 39.79
CA LEU A 72 16.25 -11.15 40.68
C LEU A 72 15.58 -11.33 42.04
N ARG A 73 14.66 -12.29 42.19
CA ARG A 73 13.98 -12.60 43.45
C ARG A 73 14.81 -13.47 44.40
N LYS A 74 15.87 -14.10 43.89
CA LYS A 74 16.81 -14.93 44.66
C LYS A 74 17.96 -14.08 45.19
#